data_AF-A0A7Y4THG6-F1
#
_entry.id   AF-A0A7Y4THG6-F1
#
_cell.length_a   1.000
_cell.length_b   1.000
_cell.length_c   1.000
_cell.angle_alpha   90.00
_cell.angle_beta   90.00
_cell.angle_gamma   90.00
#
_symmetry.space_group_name_H-M   'P 1'
#
loop_
_entity.id
_entity.type
_entity.pdbx_description
1 polymer ?
#
loop_
_entity_poly.entity_id
_entity_poly.type
_entity_poly.pdbx_seq_one_letter_code
_entity_poly.pdbx_strand_id
1 'polypeptide(L)'
;MTARGAIRHGTGRAPAGTLLAAAVLLPLWIGVVTTGLRSGAPLSTMAVGYAVLVALTGWWARVPGRRGDRHALLLWLATAAFGPFGAAGVILAMFVERRHARHATSLEAWHTMLFPPSHVDEEAELWRRIGQRASDRPDAQQVTPFLDVLAFGTVPQRQAVVAIIAQQFRPAFAGALKTALRDEANVVRVQAATAIARLEHEFLERTLRLEQAARGFAEASGAAADAGAGAGGEANADARGGADARADALAVLALASHYDDYAFTGLLDPAREEDCRVRAATGYEAYLAQAPGDRGVAFRLARLQLRRGLPEDAEHRFRDLAEAGEPAAAEWLLEAL
;
A
#
# COMPACT_ATOMS: atom_id res chain seq x y z
N MET A 1 2.38 21.91 9.74
CA MET A 1 2.08 21.41 11.10
C MET A 1 1.93 19.90 11.05
N THR A 2 3.02 19.16 11.26
CA THR A 2 3.09 17.70 11.12
C THR A 2 3.24 17.05 12.49
N ALA A 3 2.16 16.59 13.09
CA ALA A 3 2.19 15.71 14.25
C ALA A 3 2.55 14.28 13.78
N ARG A 4 3.84 14.04 13.54
CA ARG A 4 4.40 12.70 13.36
C ARG A 4 4.29 11.99 14.72
N GLY A 5 3.19 11.28 14.93
CA GLY A 5 3.03 10.33 16.02
C GLY A 5 4.01 9.17 15.80
N ALA A 6 5.24 9.35 16.27
CA ALA A 6 6.22 8.27 16.33
C ALA A 6 5.69 7.23 17.31
N ILE A 7 5.04 6.19 16.78
CA ILE A 7 4.76 4.96 17.51
C ILE A 7 6.13 4.37 17.83
N ARG A 8 6.67 4.74 19.00
CA ARG A 8 7.88 4.11 19.54
C ARG A 8 7.51 2.65 19.78
N HIS A 9 7.89 1.78 18.84
CA HIS A 9 7.99 0.36 19.09
C HIS A 9 8.97 0.21 20.25
N GLY A 10 8.40 0.04 21.45
CA GLY A 10 9.16 -0.21 22.66
C GLY A 10 10.02 -1.43 22.40
N THR A 11 11.31 -1.22 22.18
CA THR A 11 12.30 -2.27 22.03
C THR A 11 12.09 -3.25 23.19
N GLY A 12 11.78 -4.51 22.87
CA GLY A 12 11.36 -5.57 23.79
C GLY A 12 12.42 -6.02 24.80
N ARG A 13 13.09 -5.08 25.47
CA ARG A 13 13.78 -5.37 26.72
C ARG A 13 12.69 -5.59 27.76
N ALA A 14 12.56 -6.85 28.18
CA ALA A 14 11.84 -7.20 29.39
C ALA A 14 12.23 -6.19 30.48
N PRO A 15 11.27 -5.45 31.07
CA PRO A 15 11.57 -4.42 32.02
C PRO A 15 12.24 -5.09 33.21
N ALA A 16 13.52 -4.80 33.41
CA ALA A 16 14.33 -5.41 34.46
C ALA A 16 13.65 -5.29 35.85
N GLY A 17 12.85 -4.24 36.03
CA GLY A 17 12.03 -4.03 37.22
C GLY A 17 11.02 -5.16 37.51
N THR A 18 10.39 -5.75 36.50
CA THR A 18 9.35 -6.78 36.71
C THR A 18 9.94 -8.15 37.03
N LEU A 19 11.08 -8.48 36.42
CA LEU A 19 11.85 -9.67 36.78
C LEU A 19 12.37 -9.55 38.23
N LEU A 20 12.94 -8.41 38.60
CA LEU A 20 13.42 -8.15 39.96
C LEU A 20 12.28 -8.21 40.98
N ALA A 21 11.12 -7.62 40.68
CA ALA A 21 9.96 -7.69 41.56
C ALA A 21 9.48 -9.14 41.74
N ALA A 22 9.35 -9.92 40.67
CA ALA A 22 8.96 -11.33 40.78
C ALA A 22 9.99 -12.17 41.57
N ALA A 23 11.29 -11.93 41.36
CA ALA A 23 12.36 -12.61 42.08
C ALA A 23 12.42 -12.26 43.58
N VAL A 24 11.98 -11.07 43.97
CA VAL A 24 11.89 -10.65 45.40
C VAL A 24 10.59 -11.16 46.03
N LEU A 25 9.47 -11.14 45.29
CA LEU A 25 8.17 -11.57 45.81
C LEU A 25 8.11 -13.08 46.07
N LEU A 26 8.74 -13.90 45.23
CA LEU A 26 8.75 -15.36 45.39
C LEU A 26 9.29 -15.83 46.75
N PRO A 27 10.52 -15.44 47.19
CA PRO A 27 11.03 -15.84 48.50
C PRO A 27 10.26 -15.17 49.65
N LEU A 28 9.73 -13.96 49.45
CA LEU A 28 8.90 -13.28 50.46
C LEU A 28 7.62 -14.08 50.74
N TRP A 29 6.96 -14.60 49.70
CA TRP A 29 5.80 -15.49 49.84
C TRP A 29 6.15 -16.80 50.54
N ILE A 30 7.24 -17.45 50.12
CA ILE A 30 7.71 -18.69 50.75
C ILE A 30 8.02 -18.45 52.22
N GLY A 31 8.63 -17.31 52.56
CA GLY A 31 8.88 -16.86 53.92
C GLY A 31 7.60 -16.77 54.73
N VAL A 32 6.61 -15.98 54.29
CA VAL A 32 5.33 -15.79 55.00
C VAL A 32 4.61 -17.12 55.25
N VAL A 33 4.56 -18.00 54.24
CA VAL A 33 3.89 -19.30 54.36
C VAL A 33 4.64 -20.22 55.33
N THR A 34 5.97 -20.32 55.20
CA THR A 34 6.77 -21.20 56.06
C THR A 34 6.83 -20.71 57.51
N THR A 35 6.92 -19.40 57.76
CA THR A 35 6.86 -18.84 59.11
C THR A 35 5.49 -19.04 59.73
N GLY A 36 4.40 -18.79 58.98
CA GLY A 36 3.04 -18.97 59.49
C GLY A 36 2.73 -20.42 59.84
N LEU A 37 3.19 -21.37 59.02
CA LEU A 37 3.07 -22.81 59.30
C LEU A 37 3.88 -23.21 60.55
N ARG A 38 5.11 -22.70 60.71
CA ARG A 38 5.96 -23.01 61.87
C ARG A 38 5.45 -22.41 63.17
N SER A 39 4.88 -21.21 63.13
CA SER A 39 4.37 -20.53 64.32
C SER A 39 2.96 -20.96 64.71
N GLY A 40 2.30 -21.83 63.93
CA GLY A 40 0.90 -22.20 64.15
C GLY A 40 -0.05 -21.01 64.03
N ALA A 41 0.28 -20.04 63.16
CA ALA A 41 -0.51 -18.83 63.04
C ALA A 41 -1.92 -19.14 62.51
N PRO A 42 -2.98 -18.45 62.99
CA PRO A 42 -4.34 -18.68 62.50
C PRO A 42 -4.46 -18.29 61.02
N LEU A 43 -5.28 -19.03 60.27
CA LEU A 43 -5.50 -18.83 58.82
C LEU A 43 -5.84 -17.37 58.44
N SER A 44 -6.54 -16.64 59.31
CA SER A 44 -6.87 -15.22 59.11
C SER A 44 -5.62 -14.34 58.98
N THR A 45 -4.59 -14.57 59.80
CA THR A 45 -3.33 -13.81 59.73
C THR A 45 -2.57 -14.07 58.44
N MET A 46 -2.59 -15.32 57.97
CA MET A 46 -1.99 -15.69 56.68
C MET A 46 -2.76 -15.05 55.51
N ALA A 47 -4.10 -15.01 55.59
CA ALA A 47 -4.94 -14.35 54.59
C ALA A 47 -4.73 -12.82 54.55
N VAL A 48 -4.54 -12.17 55.70
CA VAL A 48 -4.20 -10.73 55.75
C VAL A 48 -2.83 -10.47 55.12
N GLY A 49 -1.82 -11.28 55.47
CA GLY A 49 -0.50 -11.21 54.83
C GLY A 49 -0.58 -11.39 53.31
N TYR A 50 -1.45 -12.30 52.86
CA TYR A 50 -1.71 -12.53 51.45
C TYR A 50 -2.29 -11.29 50.76
N ALA A 51 -3.35 -10.72 51.33
CA ALA A 51 -4.03 -9.55 50.78
C ALA A 51 -3.11 -8.33 50.70
N VAL A 52 -2.24 -8.12 51.70
CA VAL A 52 -1.25 -7.03 51.71
C VAL A 52 -0.25 -7.18 50.56
N LEU A 53 0.27 -8.37 50.32
CA LEU A 53 1.19 -8.64 49.21
C LEU A 53 0.55 -8.41 47.84
N VAL A 54 -0.71 -8.83 47.66
CA VAL A 54 -1.47 -8.58 46.43
C VAL A 54 -1.75 -7.08 46.23
N ALA A 55 -2.06 -6.36 47.31
CA ALA A 55 -2.28 -4.91 47.24
C ALA A 55 -0.99 -4.15 46.88
N LEU A 56 0.15 -4.53 47.46
CA LEU A 56 1.46 -3.93 47.16
C LEU A 56 1.88 -4.17 45.70
N THR A 57 1.68 -5.38 45.18
CA THR A 57 1.97 -5.68 43.77
C THR A 57 1.05 -4.93 42.82
N GLY A 58 -0.24 -4.80 43.16
CA GLY A 58 -1.22 -4.02 42.39
C GLY A 58 -0.96 -2.51 42.44
N TRP A 59 -0.44 -1.99 43.56
CA TRP A 59 0.00 -0.60 43.67
C TRP A 59 1.26 -0.35 42.83
N TRP A 60 2.26 -1.23 42.97
CA TRP A 60 3.51 -1.18 42.22
C TRP A 60 3.30 -1.23 40.70
N ALA A 61 2.33 -2.02 40.22
CA ALA A 61 1.97 -2.11 38.80
C ALA A 61 1.32 -0.81 38.27
N ARG A 62 0.75 0.04 39.13
CA ARG A 62 0.10 1.30 38.76
C ARG A 62 1.02 2.53 38.79
N VAL A 63 2.25 2.40 39.28
CA VAL A 63 3.24 3.48 39.38
C VAL A 63 3.48 4.11 37.99
N PRO A 64 3.43 5.45 37.87
CA PRO A 64 3.70 6.15 36.60
C PRO A 64 5.05 5.74 36.01
N GLY A 65 5.09 5.43 34.72
CA GLY A 65 6.26 4.86 34.05
C GLY A 65 6.21 3.34 33.84
N ARG A 66 5.28 2.63 34.52
CA ARG A 66 4.99 1.20 34.26
C ARG A 66 3.61 0.92 33.67
N ARG A 67 2.79 1.96 33.52
CA ARG A 67 1.49 1.88 32.81
C ARG A 67 1.76 1.56 31.34
N GLY A 68 1.69 0.27 31.00
CA GLY A 68 2.01 -0.26 29.68
C GLY A 68 2.85 -1.54 29.70
N ASP A 69 3.46 -1.89 30.84
CA ASP A 69 4.14 -3.18 30.98
C ASP A 69 3.13 -4.31 31.23
N ARG A 70 2.92 -5.13 30.19
CA ARG A 70 2.04 -6.29 30.21
C ARG A 70 2.45 -7.30 31.31
N HIS A 71 3.74 -7.40 31.62
CA HIS A 71 4.27 -8.34 32.61
C HIS A 71 3.93 -7.92 34.04
N ALA A 72 3.93 -6.63 34.34
CA ALA A 72 3.56 -6.12 35.67
C ALA A 72 2.09 -6.41 35.99
N LEU A 73 1.21 -6.27 35.00
CA LEU A 73 -0.21 -6.61 35.15
C LEU A 73 -0.42 -8.12 35.26
N LEU A 74 0.29 -8.91 34.45
CA LEU A 74 0.26 -10.37 34.53
C LEU A 74 0.77 -10.87 35.89
N LEU A 75 1.85 -10.30 36.41
CA LEU A 75 2.40 -10.62 37.73
C LEU A 75 1.40 -10.36 38.83
N TRP A 76 0.72 -9.21 38.83
CA TRP A 76 -0.31 -8.90 39.80
C TRP A 76 -1.47 -9.90 39.74
N LEU A 77 -2.02 -10.15 38.55
CA LEU A 77 -3.18 -11.02 38.37
C LEU A 77 -2.86 -12.50 38.70
N ALA A 78 -1.70 -12.99 38.26
CA ALA A 78 -1.24 -14.34 38.55
C ALA A 78 -0.94 -14.54 40.05
N THR A 79 -0.31 -13.56 40.70
CA THR A 79 -0.05 -13.61 42.14
C THR A 79 -1.35 -13.54 42.94
N ALA A 80 -2.35 -12.78 42.49
CA ALA A 80 -3.65 -12.69 43.14
C ALA A 80 -4.48 -13.98 43.04
N ALA A 81 -4.34 -14.74 41.94
CA ALA A 81 -5.09 -15.97 41.72
C ALA A 81 -4.39 -17.22 42.30
N PHE A 82 -3.06 -17.29 42.19
CA PHE A 82 -2.29 -18.51 42.47
C PHE A 82 -1.21 -18.34 43.56
N GLY A 83 -1.14 -17.16 44.19
CA GLY A 83 -0.14 -16.85 45.22
C GLY A 83 1.31 -17.01 44.71
N PRO A 84 2.19 -17.74 45.41
CA PRO A 84 3.59 -17.89 45.02
C PRO A 84 3.79 -18.55 43.66
N PHE A 85 2.90 -19.48 43.28
CA PHE A 85 2.99 -20.18 41.99
C PHE A 85 2.72 -19.22 40.82
N GLY A 86 1.94 -18.16 41.04
CA GLY A 86 1.72 -17.10 40.05
C GLY A 86 3.02 -16.36 39.70
N ALA A 87 3.80 -15.98 40.72
CA ALA A 87 5.09 -15.30 40.51
C ALA A 87 6.10 -16.21 39.77
N ALA A 88 6.18 -17.48 40.15
CA ALA A 88 7.03 -18.46 39.45
C ALA A 88 6.60 -18.66 37.99
N GLY A 89 5.29 -18.71 37.73
CA GLY A 89 4.73 -18.80 36.38
C GLY A 89 5.10 -17.61 35.49
N VAL A 90 5.08 -16.39 36.04
CA VAL A 90 5.50 -15.20 35.27
C VAL A 90 7.00 -15.19 34.99
N ILE A 91 7.85 -15.61 35.93
CA ILE A 91 9.30 -15.77 35.68
C ILE A 91 9.54 -16.78 34.55
N LEU A 92 8.84 -17.91 34.57
CA LEU A 92 8.91 -18.92 33.52
C LEU A 92 8.43 -18.38 32.18
N ALA A 93 7.29 -17.68 32.15
CA ALA A 93 6.76 -17.07 30.93
C ALA A 93 7.74 -16.06 30.33
N MET A 94 8.34 -15.20 31.15
CA MET A 94 9.39 -14.26 30.72
C MET A 94 10.64 -14.99 30.20
N PHE A 95 11.01 -16.13 30.78
CA PHE A 95 12.13 -16.94 30.31
C PHE A 95 11.84 -17.58 28.95
N VAL A 96 10.65 -18.17 28.80
CA VAL A 96 10.17 -18.76 27.54
C VAL A 96 10.09 -17.69 26.45
N GLU A 97 9.49 -16.55 26.73
CA GLU A 97 9.44 -15.42 25.80
C GLU A 97 10.84 -14.95 25.42
N ARG A 98 11.78 -14.81 26.37
CA ARG A 98 13.17 -14.44 26.05
C ARG A 98 13.87 -15.47 25.17
N ARG A 99 13.57 -16.76 25.35
CA ARG A 99 14.12 -17.84 24.52
C ARG A 99 13.53 -17.82 23.11
N HIS A 100 12.22 -17.62 23.00
CA HIS A 100 11.52 -17.55 21.71
C HIS A 100 11.78 -16.25 20.98
N ALA A 101 11.91 -15.11 21.66
CA ALA A 101 12.24 -13.82 21.06
C ALA A 101 13.62 -13.84 20.38
N ARG A 102 14.53 -14.73 20.80
CA ARG A 102 15.81 -14.96 20.11
C ARG A 102 15.67 -15.72 18.79
N HIS A 103 14.59 -16.49 18.63
CA HIS A 103 14.31 -17.32 17.46
C HIS A 103 13.11 -16.82 16.64
N ALA A 104 12.39 -15.82 17.15
CA ALA A 104 11.29 -15.19 16.46
C ALA A 104 11.88 -14.28 15.39
N THR A 105 11.86 -14.76 14.15
CA THR A 105 12.08 -13.93 12.98
C THR A 105 11.11 -12.74 13.07
N SER A 106 11.64 -11.51 13.04
CA SER A 106 10.78 -10.33 13.08
C SER A 106 9.76 -10.41 11.95
N LEU A 107 8.55 -9.89 12.16
CA LEU A 107 7.51 -9.90 11.11
C LEU A 107 8.06 -9.29 9.81
N GLU A 108 8.89 -8.26 9.92
CA GLU A 108 9.57 -7.62 8.80
C GLU A 108 10.59 -8.56 8.15
N ALA A 109 11.48 -9.20 8.90
CA ALA A 109 12.41 -10.19 8.34
C ALA A 109 11.69 -11.42 7.76
N TRP A 110 10.57 -11.86 8.34
CA TRP A 110 9.73 -12.92 7.78
C TRP A 110 9.03 -12.46 6.51
N HIS A 111 8.52 -11.23 6.47
CA HIS A 111 7.95 -10.60 5.29
C HIS A 111 9.01 -10.43 4.19
N THR A 112 10.23 -10.01 4.52
CA THR A 112 11.38 -9.97 3.61
C THR A 112 11.82 -11.37 3.20
N MET A 113 11.56 -12.41 4.00
CA MET A 113 11.85 -13.80 3.62
C MET A 113 10.78 -14.37 2.68
N LEU A 114 9.51 -13.95 2.84
CA LEU A 114 8.40 -14.26 1.94
C LEU A 114 8.41 -13.44 0.65
N PHE A 115 8.91 -12.21 0.73
CA PHE A 115 9.10 -11.29 -0.37
C PHE A 115 10.54 -10.77 -0.34
N PRO A 116 11.54 -11.61 -0.68
CA PRO A 116 12.92 -11.16 -0.81
C PRO A 116 12.94 -9.93 -1.70
N PRO A 117 13.54 -8.80 -1.29
CA PRO A 117 13.82 -7.71 -2.19
C PRO A 117 14.75 -8.30 -3.24
N SER A 118 14.20 -8.61 -4.40
CA SER A 118 14.97 -9.06 -5.54
C SER A 118 15.98 -7.95 -5.81
N HIS A 119 17.26 -8.25 -5.59
CA HIS A 119 18.29 -7.60 -6.38
C HIS A 119 17.82 -7.73 -7.83
N VAL A 120 17.59 -6.59 -8.48
CA VAL A 120 17.26 -6.53 -9.89
C VAL A 120 18.43 -7.22 -10.60
N ASP A 121 18.23 -8.49 -10.95
CA ASP A 121 19.20 -9.24 -11.76
C ASP A 121 19.42 -8.44 -13.05
N GLU A 122 20.67 -8.31 -13.48
CA GLU A 122 20.99 -7.73 -14.78
C GLU A 122 20.24 -8.45 -15.92
N GLU A 123 19.86 -9.71 -15.71
CA GLU A 123 18.94 -10.45 -16.58
C GLU A 123 17.52 -9.88 -16.58
N ALA A 124 16.95 -9.48 -15.43
CA ALA A 124 15.64 -8.83 -15.37
C ALA A 124 15.64 -7.46 -16.05
N GLU A 125 16.77 -6.72 -15.98
CA GLU A 125 16.95 -5.46 -16.70
C GLU A 125 17.13 -5.68 -18.22
N LEU A 126 17.78 -6.78 -18.63
CA LEU A 126 17.85 -7.24 -20.03
C LEU A 126 16.46 -7.63 -20.56
N TRP A 127 15.68 -8.39 -19.79
CA TRP A 127 14.29 -8.73 -20.09
C TRP A 127 13.39 -7.49 -20.12
N ARG A 128 13.65 -6.49 -19.27
CA ARG A 128 12.96 -5.18 -19.31
C ARG A 128 13.27 -4.41 -20.59
N ARG A 129 14.53 -4.41 -21.06
CA ARG A 129 14.93 -3.78 -22.33
C ARG A 129 14.38 -4.51 -23.56
N ILE A 130 14.28 -5.84 -23.52
CA ILE A 130 13.67 -6.64 -24.60
C ILE A 130 12.15 -6.45 -24.60
N GLY A 131 11.50 -6.45 -23.44
CA GLY A 131 10.06 -6.24 -23.28
C GLY A 131 9.59 -4.82 -23.64
N GLN A 132 10.41 -3.78 -23.38
CA GLN A 132 10.12 -2.42 -23.82
C GLN A 132 10.15 -2.28 -25.34
N ARG A 133 10.96 -3.08 -26.05
CA ARG A 133 10.97 -3.14 -27.53
C ARG A 133 9.82 -3.99 -28.11
N ALA A 134 9.26 -4.90 -27.30
CA ALA A 134 8.11 -5.72 -27.67
C ALA A 134 6.75 -5.04 -27.39
N SER A 135 6.75 -3.91 -26.68
CA SER A 135 5.53 -3.16 -26.33
C SER A 135 4.89 -2.43 -27.53
N ASP A 136 5.59 -2.34 -28.66
CA ASP A 136 5.05 -1.86 -29.95
C ASP A 136 4.40 -2.99 -30.78
N ARG A 137 4.37 -4.23 -30.27
CA ARG A 137 3.59 -5.32 -30.89
C ARG A 137 2.39 -5.69 -30.00
N PRO A 138 1.16 -5.52 -30.49
CA PRO A 138 0.02 -6.17 -29.87
C PRO A 138 0.14 -7.65 -30.24
N ASP A 139 0.57 -8.51 -29.32
CA ASP A 139 0.02 -9.86 -29.17
C ASP A 139 0.69 -10.67 -28.05
N ALA A 140 -0.09 -10.85 -26.97
CA ALA A 140 -0.33 -12.05 -26.15
C ALA A 140 0.82 -12.94 -25.59
N GLN A 141 2.06 -12.88 -26.06
CA GLN A 141 2.97 -14.04 -25.93
C GLN A 141 3.76 -14.14 -24.61
N GLN A 142 3.70 -13.13 -23.73
CA GLN A 142 4.37 -13.18 -22.41
C GLN A 142 3.42 -13.42 -21.22
N VAL A 143 2.09 -13.38 -21.42
CA VAL A 143 1.12 -13.59 -20.32
C VAL A 143 0.72 -15.06 -20.17
N THR A 144 0.87 -15.86 -21.24
CA THR A 144 0.59 -17.30 -21.26
C THR A 144 1.28 -18.08 -20.12
N PRO A 145 2.57 -17.83 -19.78
CA PRO A 145 3.24 -18.57 -18.71
C PRO A 145 2.60 -18.37 -17.33
N PHE A 146 2.10 -17.17 -17.02
CA PHE A 146 1.48 -16.92 -15.71
C PHE A 146 0.08 -17.52 -15.62
N LEU A 147 -0.69 -17.46 -16.70
CA LEU A 147 -2.01 -18.10 -16.73
C LEU A 147 -1.89 -19.62 -16.62
N ASP A 148 -0.90 -20.23 -17.27
CA ASP A 148 -0.65 -21.67 -17.16
C ASP A 148 -0.24 -22.08 -15.74
N VAL A 149 0.61 -21.29 -15.08
CA VAL A 149 0.98 -21.54 -13.68
C VAL A 149 -0.23 -21.34 -12.75
N LEU A 150 -1.11 -20.38 -13.01
CA LEU A 150 -2.34 -20.21 -12.23
C LEU A 150 -3.35 -21.35 -12.47
N ALA A 151 -3.40 -21.91 -13.67
CA ALA A 151 -4.28 -23.01 -14.01
C ALA A 151 -3.78 -24.36 -13.46
N PHE A 152 -2.49 -24.68 -13.65
CA PHE A 152 -1.94 -26.02 -13.41
C PHE A 152 -0.87 -26.07 -12.32
N GLY A 153 -0.42 -24.93 -11.81
CA GLY A 153 0.62 -24.85 -10.80
C GLY A 153 0.15 -25.25 -9.41
N THR A 154 1.12 -25.63 -8.57
CA THR A 154 0.90 -25.87 -7.15
C THR A 154 0.50 -24.57 -6.43
N VAL A 155 -0.20 -24.68 -5.30
CA VAL A 155 -0.63 -23.52 -4.50
C VAL A 155 0.52 -22.53 -4.23
N PRO A 156 1.72 -22.95 -3.80
CA PRO A 156 2.84 -22.02 -3.60
C PRO A 156 3.29 -21.29 -4.88
N GLN A 157 3.27 -21.96 -6.04
CA GLN A 157 3.62 -21.33 -7.32
C GLN A 157 2.59 -20.27 -7.72
N ARG A 158 1.29 -20.56 -7.53
CA ARG A 158 0.22 -19.59 -7.79
C ARG A 158 0.34 -18.37 -6.89
N GLN A 159 0.64 -18.56 -5.62
CA GLN A 159 0.92 -17.47 -4.68
C GLN A 159 2.12 -16.62 -5.11
N ALA A 160 3.20 -17.25 -5.59
CA ALA A 160 4.37 -16.53 -6.09
C ALA A 160 4.02 -15.68 -7.32
N VAL A 161 3.24 -16.21 -8.26
CA VAL A 161 2.77 -15.46 -9.44
C VAL A 161 1.94 -14.25 -9.03
N VAL A 162 0.98 -14.41 -8.12
CA VAL A 162 0.17 -13.28 -7.62
C VAL A 162 1.05 -12.22 -6.97
N ALA A 163 2.07 -12.63 -6.20
CA ALA A 163 3.02 -11.69 -5.59
C ALA A 163 3.82 -10.90 -6.63
N ILE A 164 4.33 -11.58 -7.67
CA ILE A 164 5.08 -10.93 -8.77
C ILE A 164 4.19 -9.94 -9.51
N ILE A 165 2.96 -10.34 -9.86
CA ILE A 165 2.00 -9.46 -10.55
C ILE A 165 1.67 -8.23 -9.68
N ALA A 166 1.50 -8.41 -8.36
CA ALA A 166 1.22 -7.30 -7.45
C ALA A 166 2.37 -6.30 -7.35
N GLN A 167 3.63 -6.74 -7.50
CA GLN A 167 4.81 -5.88 -7.44
C GLN A 167 5.09 -5.16 -8.78
N GLN A 168 4.81 -5.82 -9.90
CA GLN A 168 5.13 -5.32 -11.24
C GLN A 168 3.87 -5.32 -12.11
N PHE A 169 2.82 -4.69 -11.61
CA PHE A 169 1.54 -4.71 -12.28
C PHE A 169 1.61 -4.02 -13.65
N ARG A 170 1.07 -4.70 -14.66
CA ARG A 170 0.80 -4.19 -15.99
C ARG A 170 -0.66 -4.50 -16.32
N PRO A 171 -1.37 -3.66 -17.09
CA PRO A 171 -2.75 -3.92 -17.51
C PRO A 171 -2.97 -5.32 -18.08
N ALA A 172 -2.01 -5.84 -18.85
CA ALA A 172 -2.05 -7.19 -19.42
C ALA A 172 -2.16 -8.33 -18.37
N PHE A 173 -1.78 -8.10 -17.11
CA PHE A 173 -1.87 -9.10 -16.03
C PHE A 173 -3.21 -9.09 -15.30
N ALA A 174 -4.10 -8.17 -15.59
CA ALA A 174 -5.39 -8.10 -14.90
C ALA A 174 -6.24 -9.35 -15.11
N GLY A 175 -6.19 -9.96 -16.30
CA GLY A 175 -6.82 -11.26 -16.56
C GLY A 175 -6.31 -12.34 -15.60
N ALA A 176 -4.99 -12.42 -15.39
CA ALA A 176 -4.39 -13.36 -14.45
C ALA A 176 -4.80 -13.11 -13.00
N LEU A 177 -4.85 -11.84 -12.56
CA LEU A 177 -5.35 -11.49 -11.21
C LEU A 177 -6.83 -11.86 -11.02
N LYS A 178 -7.67 -11.63 -12.03
CA LYS A 178 -9.09 -12.04 -12.01
C LYS A 178 -9.25 -13.56 -11.94
N THR A 179 -8.40 -14.31 -12.65
CA THR A 179 -8.34 -15.77 -12.55
C THR A 179 -7.94 -16.19 -11.14
N ALA A 180 -6.90 -15.60 -10.57
CA ALA A 180 -6.46 -15.89 -9.20
C ALA A 180 -7.51 -15.53 -8.13
N LEU A 181 -8.35 -14.52 -8.38
CA LEU A 181 -9.47 -14.17 -7.49
C LEU A 181 -10.53 -15.27 -7.42
N ARG A 182 -10.62 -16.12 -8.45
CA ARG A 182 -11.55 -17.25 -8.56
C ARG A 182 -10.88 -18.60 -8.25
N ASP A 183 -9.65 -18.59 -7.74
CA ASP A 183 -8.89 -19.80 -7.43
C ASP A 183 -9.60 -20.69 -6.39
N GLU A 184 -9.50 -22.01 -6.53
CA GLU A 184 -10.09 -22.95 -5.58
C GLU A 184 -9.48 -22.81 -4.18
N ALA A 185 -8.18 -22.50 -4.10
CA ALA A 185 -7.46 -22.35 -2.85
C ALA A 185 -7.74 -20.98 -2.22
N ASN A 186 -8.30 -21.00 -1.00
CA ASN A 186 -8.64 -19.79 -0.25
C ASN A 186 -7.46 -18.82 -0.12
N VAL A 187 -6.24 -19.34 0.07
CA VAL A 187 -5.04 -18.50 0.27
C VAL A 187 -4.68 -17.69 -0.98
N VAL A 188 -4.83 -18.27 -2.17
CA VAL A 188 -4.56 -17.58 -3.45
C VAL A 188 -5.60 -16.49 -3.68
N ARG A 189 -6.89 -16.77 -3.43
CA ARG A 189 -7.97 -15.78 -3.55
C ARG A 189 -7.77 -14.58 -2.63
N VAL A 190 -7.46 -14.83 -1.35
CA VAL A 190 -7.24 -13.76 -0.36
C VAL A 190 -6.02 -12.92 -0.75
N GLN A 191 -4.96 -13.55 -1.24
CA GLN A 191 -3.77 -12.84 -1.70
C GLN A 191 -4.07 -12.00 -2.95
N ALA A 192 -4.82 -12.53 -3.92
CA ALA A 192 -5.24 -11.82 -5.12
C ALA A 192 -6.16 -10.63 -4.78
N ALA A 193 -7.14 -10.81 -3.90
CA ALA A 193 -7.99 -9.73 -3.42
C ALA A 193 -7.19 -8.62 -2.74
N THR A 194 -6.21 -8.99 -1.91
CA THR A 194 -5.33 -8.03 -1.24
C THR A 194 -4.46 -7.27 -2.24
N ALA A 195 -3.93 -7.97 -3.26
CA ALA A 195 -3.16 -7.36 -4.34
C ALA A 195 -3.99 -6.34 -5.14
N ILE A 196 -5.21 -6.70 -5.53
CA ILE A 196 -6.14 -5.80 -6.25
C ILE A 196 -6.46 -4.58 -5.39
N ALA A 197 -6.85 -4.76 -4.13
CA ALA A 197 -7.17 -3.66 -3.23
C ALA A 197 -6.00 -2.68 -3.05
N ARG A 198 -4.77 -3.21 -2.97
CA ARG A 198 -3.56 -2.38 -2.90
C ARG A 198 -3.34 -1.60 -4.20
N LEU A 199 -3.47 -2.25 -5.37
CA LEU A 199 -3.33 -1.58 -6.67
C LEU A 199 -4.36 -0.47 -6.82
N GLU A 200 -5.63 -0.72 -6.49
CA GLU A 200 -6.68 0.30 -6.51
C GLU A 200 -6.36 1.49 -5.60
N HIS A 201 -5.81 1.24 -4.42
CA HIS A 201 -5.38 2.29 -3.50
C HIS A 201 -4.24 3.13 -4.10
N GLU A 202 -3.22 2.50 -4.70
CA GLU A 202 -2.11 3.19 -5.36
C GLU A 202 -2.59 4.03 -6.55
N PHE A 203 -3.54 3.51 -7.35
CA PHE A 203 -4.17 4.27 -8.44
C PHE A 203 -4.95 5.48 -7.92
N LEU A 204 -5.77 5.31 -6.89
CA LEU A 204 -6.56 6.39 -6.29
C LEU A 204 -5.66 7.48 -5.70
N GLU A 205 -4.63 7.10 -4.95
CA GLU A 205 -3.68 8.05 -4.37
C GLU A 205 -2.97 8.87 -5.46
N ARG A 206 -2.56 8.20 -6.55
CA ARG A 206 -1.97 8.88 -7.71
C ARG A 206 -2.95 9.81 -8.41
N THR A 207 -4.22 9.40 -8.59
CA THR A 207 -5.27 10.26 -9.15
C THR A 207 -5.42 11.53 -8.33
N LEU A 208 -5.53 11.42 -7.00
CA LEU A 208 -5.67 12.58 -6.11
C LEU A 208 -4.49 13.54 -6.20
N ARG A 209 -3.25 13.01 -6.28
CA ARG A 209 -2.05 13.84 -6.44
C ARG A 209 -2.05 14.58 -7.78
N LEU A 210 -2.43 13.91 -8.87
CA LEU A 210 -2.48 14.51 -10.20
C LEU A 210 -3.61 15.54 -10.32
N GLU A 211 -4.78 15.28 -9.72
CA GLU A 211 -5.87 16.25 -9.62
C GLU A 211 -5.46 17.50 -8.84
N GLN A 212 -4.77 17.32 -7.70
CA GLN A 212 -4.25 18.45 -6.92
C GLN A 212 -3.21 19.25 -7.70
N ALA A 213 -2.31 18.57 -8.42
CA ALA A 213 -1.35 19.25 -9.29
C ALA A 213 -2.09 20.06 -10.36
N ALA A 214 -3.00 19.44 -11.13
CA ALA A 214 -3.74 20.11 -12.19
C ALA A 214 -4.59 21.30 -11.68
N ARG A 215 -5.20 21.19 -10.49
CA ARG A 215 -5.96 22.30 -9.88
C ARG A 215 -5.07 23.44 -9.38
N GLY A 216 -3.99 23.12 -8.67
CA GLY A 216 -3.07 24.14 -8.15
C GLY A 216 -2.46 24.98 -9.27
N PHE A 217 -2.23 24.36 -10.43
CA PHE A 217 -1.81 25.02 -11.66
C PHE A 217 -2.90 25.95 -12.24
N ALA A 218 -4.13 25.46 -12.40
CA ALA A 218 -5.25 26.28 -12.86
C ALA A 218 -5.52 27.51 -11.97
N GLU A 219 -5.44 27.36 -10.64
CA GLU A 219 -5.60 28.45 -9.68
C GLU A 219 -4.45 29.47 -9.76
N ALA A 220 -3.20 29.01 -9.91
CA ALA A 220 -2.04 29.88 -10.06
C ALA A 220 -2.09 30.70 -11.36
N SER A 221 -2.51 30.07 -12.46
CA SER A 221 -2.69 30.72 -13.77
C SER A 221 -3.76 31.82 -13.72
N GLY A 222 -4.91 31.54 -13.09
CA GLY A 222 -5.97 32.53 -12.88
C GLY A 222 -5.52 33.72 -12.03
N ALA A 223 -4.83 33.47 -10.91
CA ALA A 223 -4.33 34.55 -10.04
C ALA A 223 -3.27 35.43 -10.71
N ALA A 224 -2.42 34.85 -11.58
CA ALA A 224 -1.42 35.60 -12.34
C ALA A 224 -2.08 36.49 -13.41
N ALA A 225 -3.14 36.02 -14.07
CA ALA A 225 -3.92 36.80 -15.03
C ALA A 225 -4.57 38.03 -14.37
N ASP A 226 -5.14 37.87 -13.17
CA ASP A 226 -5.75 38.97 -12.41
C ASP A 226 -4.73 40.02 -11.96
N ALA A 227 -3.51 39.60 -11.60
CA ALA A 227 -2.44 40.51 -11.17
C ALA A 227 -1.75 41.26 -12.32
N GLY A 228 -1.72 40.66 -13.52
CA GLY A 228 -1.04 41.21 -14.71
C GLY A 228 -1.77 42.38 -15.38
N ALA A 229 -3.05 42.60 -15.10
CA ALA A 229 -3.85 43.67 -15.72
C ALA A 229 -3.47 45.10 -15.26
N GLY A 230 -2.51 45.26 -14.33
CA GLY A 230 -2.25 46.54 -13.64
C GLY A 230 -0.96 47.31 -14.00
N ALA A 231 0.02 46.77 -14.72
CA ALA A 231 1.31 47.49 -14.91
C ALA A 231 2.05 47.13 -16.21
N GLY A 232 2.33 48.15 -17.03
CA GLY A 232 2.96 48.06 -18.35
C GLY A 232 4.41 47.53 -18.37
N GLY A 233 4.56 46.21 -18.39
CA GLY A 233 5.82 45.49 -18.60
C GLY A 233 5.67 44.36 -19.63
N GLU A 234 5.38 44.70 -20.89
CA GLU A 234 4.96 43.75 -21.95
C GLU A 234 6.02 42.70 -22.35
N ALA A 235 7.33 42.96 -22.24
CA ALA A 235 8.32 42.07 -22.86
C ALA A 235 8.76 40.84 -22.02
N ASN A 236 8.53 40.82 -20.69
CA ASN A 236 8.94 39.71 -19.81
C ASN A 236 7.74 38.87 -19.31
N ALA A 237 6.51 39.35 -19.54
CA ALA A 237 5.29 38.66 -19.18
C ALA A 237 5.00 37.47 -20.13
N ASP A 238 5.23 37.65 -21.43
CA ASP A 238 4.92 36.63 -22.46
C ASP A 238 5.73 35.33 -22.28
N ALA A 239 7.02 35.43 -21.93
CA ALA A 239 7.86 34.25 -21.77
C ALA A 239 7.51 33.42 -20.51
N ARG A 240 7.09 34.08 -19.42
CA ARG A 240 6.66 33.39 -18.19
C ARG A 240 5.26 32.79 -18.36
N GLY A 241 4.33 33.54 -18.94
CA GLY A 241 2.97 33.05 -19.22
C GLY A 241 2.98 31.80 -20.12
N GLY A 242 3.83 31.77 -21.14
CA GLY A 242 3.97 30.58 -22.00
C GLY A 242 4.55 29.36 -21.30
N ALA A 243 5.47 29.54 -20.34
CA ALA A 243 6.06 28.43 -19.58
C ALA A 243 5.06 27.82 -18.59
N ASP A 244 4.30 28.68 -17.90
CA ASP A 244 3.29 28.26 -16.93
C ASP A 244 2.11 27.56 -17.65
N ALA A 245 1.59 28.13 -18.74
CA ALA A 245 0.56 27.49 -19.55
C ALA A 245 0.98 26.11 -20.08
N ARG A 246 2.25 25.95 -20.46
CA ARG A 246 2.78 24.64 -20.87
C ARG A 246 2.84 23.65 -19.71
N ALA A 247 3.21 24.10 -18.50
CA ALA A 247 3.23 23.25 -17.32
C ALA A 247 1.83 22.76 -16.96
N ASP A 248 0.83 23.66 -17.03
CA ASP A 248 -0.58 23.36 -16.80
C ASP A 248 -1.09 22.32 -17.80
N ALA A 249 -0.80 22.50 -19.10
CA ALA A 249 -1.14 21.54 -20.15
C ALA A 249 -0.54 20.16 -19.86
N LEU A 250 0.73 20.09 -19.46
CA LEU A 250 1.40 18.83 -19.14
C LEU A 250 0.79 18.15 -17.90
N ALA A 251 0.35 18.91 -16.89
CA ALA A 251 -0.34 18.36 -15.73
C ALA A 251 -1.69 17.73 -16.12
N VAL A 252 -2.46 18.42 -16.97
CA VAL A 252 -3.73 17.90 -17.53
C VAL A 252 -3.47 16.63 -18.34
N LEU A 253 -2.45 16.62 -19.19
CA LEU A 253 -2.08 15.45 -19.98
C LEU A 253 -1.69 14.25 -19.10
N ALA A 254 -0.93 14.50 -18.03
CA ALA A 254 -0.53 13.46 -17.08
C ALA A 254 -1.74 12.84 -16.36
N LEU A 255 -2.71 13.67 -15.95
CA LEU A 255 -3.95 13.21 -15.35
C LEU A 255 -4.81 12.41 -16.35
N ALA A 256 -4.97 12.90 -17.58
CA ALA A 256 -5.70 12.22 -18.64
C ALA A 256 -5.09 10.85 -18.97
N SER A 257 -3.76 10.80 -19.12
CA SER A 257 -3.03 9.56 -19.38
C SER A 257 -3.19 8.55 -18.24
N HIS A 258 -3.18 9.02 -16.99
CA HIS A 258 -3.40 8.15 -15.83
C HIS A 258 -4.81 7.56 -15.79
N TYR A 259 -5.84 8.33 -16.15
CA TYR A 259 -7.21 7.78 -16.27
C TYR A 259 -7.35 6.77 -17.41
N ASP A 260 -6.73 7.03 -18.57
CA ASP A 260 -6.70 6.11 -19.71
C ASP A 260 -6.03 4.78 -19.32
N ASP A 261 -4.85 4.86 -18.71
CA ASP A 261 -4.14 3.69 -18.18
C ASP A 261 -4.98 2.93 -17.15
N TYR A 262 -5.65 3.64 -16.24
CA TYR A 262 -6.47 3.03 -15.20
C TYR A 262 -7.70 2.31 -15.79
N ALA A 263 -8.39 2.95 -16.74
CA ALA A 263 -9.49 2.34 -17.48
C ALA A 263 -9.02 1.07 -18.21
N PHE A 264 -7.82 1.10 -18.80
CA PHE A 264 -7.27 -0.02 -19.54
C PHE A 264 -6.78 -1.18 -18.65
N THR A 265 -6.64 -0.97 -17.33
CA THR A 265 -6.26 -2.06 -16.42
C THR A 265 -7.26 -3.19 -16.45
N GLY A 266 -8.54 -2.93 -16.76
CA GLY A 266 -9.59 -3.92 -16.63
C GLY A 266 -9.83 -4.40 -15.20
N LEU A 267 -9.25 -3.76 -14.16
CA LEU A 267 -9.56 -4.08 -12.76
C LEU A 267 -10.88 -3.45 -12.29
N LEU A 268 -11.29 -2.38 -12.96
CA LEU A 268 -12.50 -1.62 -12.64
C LEU A 268 -13.77 -2.37 -13.03
N ASP A 269 -14.87 -2.06 -12.34
CA ASP A 269 -16.20 -2.38 -12.84
C ASP A 269 -16.55 -1.50 -14.06
N PRO A 270 -17.49 -1.92 -14.92
CA PRO A 270 -17.80 -1.21 -16.16
C PRO A 270 -18.19 0.25 -15.98
N ALA A 271 -18.84 0.63 -14.88
CA ALA A 271 -19.25 2.00 -14.64
C ALA A 271 -18.06 2.89 -14.27
N ARG A 272 -17.19 2.43 -13.37
CA ARG A 272 -15.92 3.13 -13.04
C ARG A 272 -14.99 3.20 -14.23
N GLU A 273 -14.94 2.16 -15.04
CA GLU A 273 -14.15 2.13 -16.27
C GLU A 273 -14.62 3.23 -17.24
N GLU A 274 -15.92 3.32 -17.51
CA GLU A 274 -16.46 4.36 -18.39
C GLU A 274 -16.25 5.78 -17.82
N ASP A 275 -16.43 6.00 -16.51
CA ASP A 275 -16.11 7.30 -15.89
C ASP A 275 -14.64 7.69 -16.10
N CYS A 276 -13.71 6.74 -15.94
CA CYS A 276 -12.29 6.98 -16.21
C CYS A 276 -12.05 7.32 -17.69
N ARG A 277 -12.69 6.62 -18.63
CA ARG A 277 -12.58 6.92 -20.06
C ARG A 277 -13.13 8.29 -20.42
N VAL A 278 -14.26 8.69 -19.85
CA VAL A 278 -14.83 10.04 -20.01
C VAL A 278 -13.84 11.10 -19.54
N ARG A 279 -13.32 10.95 -18.32
CA ARG A 279 -12.34 11.89 -17.73
C ARG A 279 -11.05 11.97 -18.53
N ALA A 280 -10.54 10.83 -19.01
CA ALA A 280 -9.38 10.78 -19.89
C ALA A 280 -9.64 11.52 -21.20
N ALA A 281 -10.78 11.29 -21.85
CA ALA A 281 -11.16 11.96 -23.09
C ALA A 281 -11.25 13.49 -22.91
N THR A 282 -11.97 13.95 -21.88
CA THR A 282 -12.07 15.37 -21.55
C THR A 282 -10.69 16.00 -21.28
N GLY A 283 -9.81 15.30 -20.57
CA GLY A 283 -8.46 15.79 -20.31
C GLY A 283 -7.60 15.87 -21.57
N TYR A 284 -7.66 14.88 -22.46
CA TYR A 284 -6.98 14.93 -23.76
C TYR A 284 -7.51 16.05 -24.65
N GLU A 285 -8.83 16.29 -24.69
CA GLU A 285 -9.42 17.42 -25.42
C GLU A 285 -8.94 18.77 -24.88
N ALA A 286 -8.94 18.95 -23.55
CA ALA A 286 -8.44 20.16 -22.90
C ALA A 286 -6.94 20.41 -23.16
N TYR A 287 -6.14 19.34 -23.28
CA TYR A 287 -4.75 19.44 -23.67
C TYR A 287 -4.59 19.81 -25.15
N LEU A 288 -5.31 19.16 -26.06
CA LEU A 288 -5.24 19.42 -27.51
C LEU A 288 -5.74 20.83 -27.87
N ALA A 289 -6.65 21.41 -27.09
CA ALA A 289 -7.03 22.82 -27.24
C ALA A 289 -5.83 23.78 -27.07
N GLN A 290 -4.83 23.40 -26.28
CA GLN A 290 -3.60 24.18 -26.05
C GLN A 290 -2.46 23.74 -26.98
N ALA A 291 -2.42 22.47 -27.36
CA ALA A 291 -1.38 21.87 -28.21
C ALA A 291 -2.00 21.05 -29.37
N PRO A 292 -2.66 21.70 -30.35
CA PRO A 292 -3.42 20.99 -31.40
C PRO A 292 -2.53 20.15 -32.35
N GLY A 293 -1.22 20.42 -32.37
CA GLY A 293 -0.26 19.67 -33.18
C GLY A 293 0.24 18.36 -32.58
N ASP A 294 -0.16 18.00 -31.35
CA ASP A 294 0.29 16.76 -30.69
C ASP A 294 -0.48 15.53 -31.21
N ARG A 295 0.03 15.00 -32.32
CA ARG A 295 -0.54 13.83 -33.01
C ARG A 295 -0.60 12.59 -32.13
N GLY A 296 0.36 12.41 -31.22
CA GLY A 296 0.39 11.26 -30.32
C GLY A 296 -0.75 11.28 -29.31
N VAL A 297 -1.13 12.46 -28.83
CA VAL A 297 -2.31 12.61 -27.95
C VAL A 297 -3.62 12.50 -28.75
N ALA A 298 -3.68 13.09 -29.94
CA ALA A 298 -4.83 12.96 -30.82
C ALA A 298 -5.12 11.49 -31.19
N PHE A 299 -4.09 10.69 -31.47
CA PHE A 299 -4.22 9.25 -31.72
C PHE A 299 -4.73 8.49 -30.49
N ARG A 300 -4.21 8.79 -29.29
CA ARG A 300 -4.70 8.18 -28.04
C ARG A 300 -6.17 8.49 -27.79
N LEU A 301 -6.59 9.73 -28.02
CA LEU A 301 -7.98 10.16 -27.90
C LEU A 301 -8.90 9.44 -28.89
N ALA A 302 -8.50 9.32 -30.17
CA ALA A 302 -9.27 8.59 -31.18
C ALA A 302 -9.46 7.11 -30.80
N ARG A 303 -8.39 6.44 -30.35
CA ARG A 303 -8.46 5.06 -29.86
C ARG A 303 -9.39 4.91 -28.65
N LEU A 304 -9.35 5.89 -27.74
CA LEU A 304 -10.23 5.92 -26.57
C LEU A 304 -11.70 6.11 -26.96
N GLN A 305 -11.99 6.95 -27.96
CA GLN A 305 -13.34 7.17 -28.48
C GLN A 305 -13.94 5.89 -29.11
N LEU A 306 -13.16 5.12 -29.89
CA LEU A 306 -13.60 3.81 -30.38
C LEU A 306 -14.05 2.89 -29.23
N ARG A 307 -13.26 2.81 -28.16
CA ARG A 307 -13.56 1.94 -27.00
C ARG A 307 -14.76 2.40 -26.19
N ARG A 308 -15.11 3.68 -26.28
CA ARG A 308 -16.33 4.26 -25.68
C ARG A 308 -17.56 4.07 -26.57
N GLY A 309 -17.41 3.50 -27.76
CA GLY A 309 -18.51 3.34 -28.72
C GLY A 309 -18.89 4.65 -29.42
N LEU A 310 -17.92 5.55 -29.63
CA LEU A 310 -18.06 6.79 -30.39
C LEU A 310 -17.27 6.69 -31.72
N PRO A 311 -17.70 5.84 -32.67
CA PRO A 311 -16.93 5.58 -33.89
C PRO A 311 -16.85 6.79 -34.82
N GLU A 312 -17.89 7.61 -34.91
CA GLU A 312 -17.91 8.80 -35.79
C GLU A 312 -16.86 9.83 -35.39
N ASP A 313 -16.74 10.13 -34.08
CA ASP A 313 -15.72 11.04 -33.56
C ASP A 313 -14.31 10.48 -33.78
N ALA A 314 -14.14 9.17 -33.59
CA ALA A 314 -12.86 8.51 -33.77
C ALA A 314 -12.45 8.47 -35.25
N GLU A 315 -13.38 8.16 -36.15
CA GLU A 315 -13.17 8.14 -37.60
C GLU A 315 -12.69 9.50 -38.09
N HIS A 316 -13.36 10.58 -37.68
CA HIS A 316 -12.96 11.94 -38.05
C HIS A 316 -11.51 12.22 -37.63
N ARG A 317 -11.15 11.91 -36.38
CA ARG A 317 -9.78 12.11 -35.89
C ARG A 317 -8.75 11.21 -36.58
N PHE A 318 -9.07 9.94 -36.84
CA PHE A 318 -8.16 9.04 -37.54
C PHE A 318 -7.94 9.47 -38.99
N ARG A 319 -8.97 10.00 -39.66
CA ARG A 319 -8.84 10.58 -41.00
C ARG A 319 -7.88 11.78 -40.99
N ASP A 320 -8.07 12.73 -40.08
CA ASP A 320 -7.19 13.90 -39.93
C ASP A 320 -5.73 13.47 -39.68
N LEU A 321 -5.51 12.45 -38.83
CA LEU A 321 -4.19 11.90 -38.54
C LEU A 321 -3.56 11.18 -39.74
N ALA A 322 -4.35 10.42 -40.50
CA ALA A 322 -3.90 9.74 -41.71
C ALA A 322 -3.50 10.75 -42.80
N GLU A 323 -4.29 11.81 -42.99
CA GLU A 323 -3.95 12.92 -43.89
C GLU A 323 -2.69 13.66 -43.46
N ALA A 324 -2.46 13.76 -42.14
CA ALA A 324 -1.23 14.32 -41.56
C ALA A 324 -0.01 13.38 -41.68
N GLY A 325 -0.18 12.16 -42.19
CA GLY A 325 0.88 11.19 -42.48
C GLY A 325 1.20 10.22 -41.34
N GLU A 326 0.30 10.01 -40.37
CA GLU A 326 0.48 8.99 -39.33
C GLU A 326 0.07 7.60 -39.85
N PRO A 327 1.01 6.67 -40.12
CA PRO A 327 0.70 5.41 -40.79
C PRO A 327 -0.18 4.48 -39.96
N ALA A 328 -0.04 4.51 -38.63
CA ALA A 328 -0.88 3.74 -37.72
C ALA A 328 -2.35 4.18 -37.78
N ALA A 329 -2.65 5.45 -38.10
CA ALA A 329 -4.02 5.92 -38.16
C ALA A 329 -4.82 5.27 -39.29
N ALA A 330 -4.18 4.92 -40.41
CA ALA A 330 -4.85 4.24 -41.53
C ALA A 330 -5.32 2.82 -41.16
N GLU A 331 -4.56 2.11 -40.34
CA GLU A 331 -4.95 0.78 -39.85
C GLU A 331 -6.17 0.88 -38.93
N TRP A 332 -6.14 1.80 -37.97
CA TRP A 332 -7.25 2.02 -37.04
C TRP A 332 -8.50 2.61 -37.70
N LEU A 333 -8.36 3.37 -38.79
CA LEU A 333 -9.48 3.87 -39.57
C LEU A 333 -10.29 2.73 -40.19
N LEU A 334 -9.64 1.64 -40.60
CA LEU A 334 -10.34 0.45 -41.11
C LEU A 334 -11.14 -0.29 -40.03
N GLU A 335 -10.72 -0.20 -38.76
CA GLU A 335 -11.46 -0.76 -37.62
C GLU A 335 -12.64 0.12 -37.18
N ALA A 336 -12.61 1.41 -37.51
CA ALA A 336 -13.66 2.38 -37.17
C ALA A 336 -14.87 2.34 -38.13
N LEU A 337 -14.70 1.83 -39.35
CA LEU A 337 -15.71 1.73 -40.42
C LEU A 337 -16.54 0.44 -40.34
#